data_AF-A0A7C5ADU3-F1
#
_entry.id   AF-A0A7C5ADU3-F1
#
_cell.length_a   1.000
_cell.length_b   1.000
_cell.length_c   1.000
_cell.angle_alpha   90.00
_cell.angle_beta   90.00
_cell.angle_gamma   90.00
#
_symmetry.space_group_name_H-M   'P 1'
#
loop_
_entity.id
_entity.type
_entity.pdbx_description
1 polymer ?
#
loop_
_entity_poly.entity_id
_entity_poly.type
_entity_poly.pdbx_seq_one_letter_code
_entity_poly.pdbx_strand_id
1 'polypeptide(L)'
;MIGRREFMGVLGVVVGAGAGGLWRSVDGGRETPHRLRPPGALDEEDFLAACIRCGQCIVACPYGTLRHDDEGRLSDRGTPYLVPRETPCFLCKDYESLRCIEACPTGALEDPGDVESIHMGVAVIDPKTCLAFNGVVCRACWHECPFPNQAIRFDSLLRPVIVEDACIGCGLCDKACLAEPSAIRIVPTVDREGGKP
;
A
#
# COMPACT_ATOMS: atom_id res chain seq x y z
N MET A 1 -71.84 17.73 22.59
CA MET A 1 -72.17 17.35 21.21
C MET A 1 -71.64 18.42 20.28
N ILE A 2 -70.41 18.28 19.79
CA ILE A 2 -69.84 19.14 18.76
C ILE A 2 -69.15 18.22 17.75
N GLY A 3 -69.65 18.26 16.54
CA GLY A 3 -69.04 17.69 15.36
C GLY A 3 -69.70 18.32 14.16
N ARG A 4 -69.01 19.28 13.53
CA ARG A 4 -69.16 19.52 12.10
C ARG A 4 -68.01 20.37 11.54
N ARG A 5 -67.06 19.63 10.95
CA ARG A 5 -66.52 19.81 9.60
C ARG A 5 -65.81 21.14 9.31
N GLU A 6 -64.48 21.05 9.45
CA GLU A 6 -63.46 21.46 8.49
C GLU A 6 -63.90 22.31 7.29
N PHE A 7 -63.26 23.47 7.11
CA PHE A 7 -62.89 23.96 5.78
C PHE A 7 -61.58 24.77 5.87
N MET A 8 -60.71 24.47 4.91
CA MET A 8 -59.30 24.82 4.78
C MET A 8 -59.00 26.32 4.56
N GLY A 9 -57.75 26.71 4.85
CA GLY A 9 -57.09 27.93 4.34
C GLY A 9 -56.10 28.54 5.35
N VAL A 10 -54.98 27.90 5.68
CA VAL A 10 -53.66 27.93 5.00
C VAL A 10 -52.91 29.28 5.11
N LEU A 11 -51.68 29.15 5.63
CA LEU A 11 -50.48 29.99 5.52
C LEU A 11 -50.25 31.16 6.51
N GLY A 12 -49.36 30.89 7.47
CA GLY A 12 -48.64 31.87 8.26
C GLY A 12 -47.61 31.23 9.20
N VAL A 13 -46.71 30.38 8.68
CA VAL A 13 -45.63 29.78 9.48
C VAL A 13 -44.49 30.79 9.61
N VAL A 14 -44.34 31.38 10.80
CA VAL A 14 -43.10 32.06 11.22
C VAL A 14 -42.41 31.12 12.20
N VAL A 15 -41.41 30.38 11.73
CA VAL A 15 -40.47 29.64 12.59
C VAL A 15 -39.19 30.45 12.64
N GLY A 16 -39.03 31.22 13.71
CA GLY A 16 -37.78 31.91 14.05
C GLY A 16 -37.02 31.12 15.11
N ALA A 17 -35.73 30.88 14.82
CA ALA A 17 -34.68 30.37 15.71
C ALA A 17 -34.69 28.86 16.06
N GLY A 18 -34.58 28.02 15.02
CA GLY A 18 -34.04 26.66 15.17
C GLY A 18 -32.51 26.69 15.34
N ALA A 19 -32.00 25.80 16.20
CA ALA A 19 -30.59 25.57 16.51
C ALA A 19 -29.79 25.05 15.29
N GLY A 20 -29.57 25.92 14.28
CA GLY A 20 -28.96 25.57 13.00
C GLY A 20 -27.48 25.93 12.86
N GLY A 21 -26.74 25.99 13.97
CA GLY A 21 -25.37 26.53 13.99
C GLY A 21 -24.31 25.53 14.43
N LEU A 22 -24.32 24.28 13.95
CA LEU A 22 -23.17 23.38 14.16
C LEU A 22 -23.08 22.25 13.12
N TRP A 23 -23.14 22.57 11.83
CA TRP A 23 -22.66 21.65 10.81
C TRP A 23 -21.29 22.15 10.37
N ARG A 24 -20.28 21.80 11.18
CA ARG A 24 -18.88 21.90 10.79
C ARG A 24 -18.70 20.89 9.66
N SER A 25 -18.56 21.37 8.43
CA SER A 25 -18.12 20.56 7.30
C SER A 25 -16.88 19.80 7.75
N VAL A 26 -17.00 18.48 7.85
CA VAL A 26 -15.84 17.60 7.94
C VAL A 26 -15.20 17.68 6.57
N ASP A 27 -14.21 18.56 6.43
CA ASP A 27 -13.35 18.59 5.26
C ASP A 27 -12.81 17.18 5.04
N GLY A 28 -12.96 16.68 3.81
CA GLY A 28 -12.47 15.37 3.39
C GLY A 28 -11.00 15.25 3.75
N GLY A 29 -10.71 14.53 4.84
CA GLY A 29 -9.37 14.22 5.25
C GLY A 29 -8.71 13.44 4.13
N ARG A 30 -7.59 13.93 3.60
CA ARG A 30 -6.69 13.10 2.81
C ARG A 30 -6.28 11.94 3.71
N GLU A 31 -6.82 10.76 3.44
CA GLU A 31 -6.38 9.55 4.12
C GLU A 31 -4.88 9.40 3.87
N THR A 32 -4.13 9.21 4.96
CA THR A 32 -2.69 9.00 4.88
C THR A 32 -2.49 7.61 4.29
N PRO A 33 -1.72 7.47 3.19
CA PRO A 33 -1.56 6.20 2.51
C PRO A 33 -0.94 5.17 3.45
N HIS A 34 -1.34 3.92 3.31
CA HIS A 34 -0.77 2.84 4.11
C HIS A 34 0.73 2.68 3.82
N ARG A 35 1.45 2.10 4.78
CA ARG A 35 2.85 1.76 4.59
C ARG A 35 2.99 0.40 3.93
N LEU A 36 4.07 0.24 3.15
CA LEU A 36 4.43 -1.05 2.58
C LEU A 36 4.98 -1.97 3.68
N ARG A 37 4.27 -3.07 3.96
CA ARG A 37 4.62 -4.04 5.00
C ARG A 37 5.75 -4.98 4.55
N PRO A 38 6.51 -5.57 5.50
CA PRO A 38 7.51 -6.60 5.19
C PRO A 38 6.90 -7.85 4.53
N PRO A 39 7.72 -8.73 3.95
CA PRO A 39 7.28 -10.03 3.45
C PRO A 39 6.57 -10.85 4.55
N GLY A 40 5.51 -11.55 4.15
CA GLY A 40 4.74 -12.43 5.04
C GLY A 40 3.79 -11.70 5.99
N ALA A 41 3.65 -10.36 5.91
CA ALA A 41 2.71 -9.67 6.77
C ALA A 41 1.28 -10.20 6.57
N LEU A 42 0.59 -10.45 7.69
CA LEU A 42 -0.84 -10.71 7.70
C LEU A 42 -1.61 -9.53 7.07
N ASP A 43 -2.89 -9.76 6.80
CA ASP A 43 -3.83 -8.68 6.47
C ASP A 43 -3.75 -7.57 7.50
N GLU A 44 -3.93 -6.31 7.07
CA GLU A 44 -3.57 -5.13 7.87
C GLU A 44 -4.13 -5.14 9.29
N GLU A 45 -5.40 -5.51 9.45
CA GLU A 45 -6.05 -5.54 10.75
C GLU A 45 -5.42 -6.59 11.69
N ASP A 46 -5.17 -7.79 11.17
CA ASP A 46 -4.54 -8.89 11.92
C ASP A 46 -3.06 -8.62 12.19
N PHE A 47 -2.35 -8.03 11.22
CA PHE A 47 -0.98 -7.57 11.40
C PHE A 47 -0.87 -6.55 12.52
N LEU A 48 -1.73 -5.52 12.53
CA LEU A 48 -1.74 -4.49 13.57
C LEU A 48 -2.11 -5.05 14.96
N ALA A 49 -2.96 -6.08 15.01
CA ALA A 49 -3.32 -6.77 16.24
C ALA A 49 -2.20 -7.67 16.78
N ALA A 50 -1.48 -8.38 15.89
CA ALA A 50 -0.43 -9.33 16.25
C ALA A 50 0.95 -8.66 16.46
N CYS A 51 1.23 -7.53 15.81
CA CYS A 51 2.53 -6.88 15.88
C CYS A 51 2.73 -6.16 17.22
N ILE A 52 3.62 -6.70 18.05
CA ILE A 52 4.01 -6.10 19.34
C ILE A 52 5.07 -5.00 19.22
N ARG A 53 5.41 -4.56 17.99
CA ARG A 53 6.36 -3.46 17.71
C ARG A 53 7.76 -3.66 18.35
N CYS A 54 8.21 -4.91 18.45
CA CYS A 54 9.47 -5.27 19.12
C CYS A 54 10.73 -4.94 18.30
N GLY A 55 10.60 -4.67 16.99
CA GLY A 55 11.71 -4.33 16.10
C GLY A 55 12.66 -5.48 15.76
N GLN A 56 12.37 -6.72 16.17
CA GLN A 56 13.26 -7.86 15.90
C GLN A 56 13.43 -8.13 14.40
N CYS A 57 12.36 -8.01 13.61
CA CYS A 57 12.42 -8.13 12.15
C CYS A 57 13.29 -7.04 11.50
N ILE A 58 13.35 -5.84 12.09
CA ILE A 58 14.18 -4.72 11.62
C ILE A 58 15.65 -5.05 11.83
N VAL A 59 16.02 -5.47 13.04
CA VAL A 59 17.41 -5.84 13.38
C VAL A 59 17.87 -7.08 12.60
N ALA A 60 16.98 -8.04 12.38
CA ALA A 60 17.29 -9.28 11.67
C ALA A 60 17.45 -9.08 10.15
N CYS A 61 16.96 -7.98 9.56
CA CYS A 61 17.06 -7.74 8.14
C CYS A 61 18.51 -7.42 7.73
N PRO A 62 19.19 -8.29 6.98
CA PRO A 62 20.61 -8.11 6.68
C PRO A 62 20.91 -6.94 5.73
N TYR A 63 19.89 -6.47 4.99
CA TYR A 63 20.02 -5.37 4.03
C TYR A 63 19.58 -4.01 4.60
N GLY A 64 19.10 -3.97 5.85
CA GLY A 64 18.60 -2.73 6.45
C GLY A 64 17.38 -2.14 5.72
N THR A 65 16.55 -3.01 5.12
CA THR A 65 15.34 -2.61 4.36
C THR A 65 14.25 -2.04 5.26
N LEU A 66 14.07 -2.62 6.44
CA LEU A 66 12.95 -2.33 7.33
C LEU A 66 13.28 -1.20 8.32
N ARG A 67 12.28 -0.38 8.65
CA ARG A 67 12.36 0.72 9.62
C ARG A 67 11.08 0.82 10.44
N HIS A 68 11.16 1.48 11.60
CA HIS A 68 9.97 1.81 12.39
C HIS A 68 9.23 2.98 11.74
N ASP A 69 7.92 2.85 11.58
CA ASP A 69 7.11 4.01 11.18
C ASP A 69 6.88 4.93 12.38
N ASP A 70 7.48 6.12 12.35
CA ASP A 70 7.27 7.12 13.40
C ASP A 70 6.29 8.23 12.95
N GLU A 71 6.06 8.35 11.64
CA GLU A 71 5.41 9.51 11.01
C GLU A 71 4.06 9.18 10.35
N GLY A 72 3.76 7.91 10.13
CA GLY A 72 2.52 7.47 9.50
C GLY A 72 1.30 7.56 10.42
N ARG A 73 0.30 6.72 10.13
CA ARG A 73 -0.94 6.70 10.91
C ARG A 73 -0.64 6.33 12.35
N LEU A 74 -1.51 6.76 13.27
CA LEU A 74 -1.35 6.43 14.69
C LEU A 74 -1.30 4.91 14.91
N SER A 75 -2.05 4.13 14.13
CA SER A 75 -2.03 2.66 14.11
C SER A 75 -0.67 2.09 13.70
N ASP A 76 -0.02 2.73 12.73
CA ASP A 76 1.24 2.28 12.13
C ASP A 76 2.44 2.58 13.01
N ARG A 77 2.30 3.47 14.00
CA ARG A 77 3.45 3.89 14.80
C ARG A 77 4.19 2.72 15.44
N GLY A 78 5.50 2.66 15.24
CA GLY A 78 6.40 1.62 15.73
C GLY A 78 6.33 0.30 14.97
N THR A 79 5.41 0.13 14.01
CA THR A 79 5.35 -1.06 13.17
C THR A 79 6.43 -1.02 12.07
N PRO A 80 6.93 -2.17 11.60
CA PRO A 80 7.91 -2.21 10.53
C PRO A 80 7.29 -1.85 9.17
N TYR A 81 8.03 -1.10 8.37
CA TYR A 81 7.74 -0.83 6.97
C TYR A 81 9.02 -0.66 6.15
N LEU A 82 8.89 -0.61 4.82
CA LEU A 82 10.00 -0.29 3.92
C LEU A 82 9.65 0.83 2.92
N VAL A 83 10.69 1.48 2.40
CA VAL A 83 10.59 2.49 1.33
C VAL A 83 11.38 2.00 0.12
N PRO A 84 10.71 1.39 -0.88
CA PRO A 84 11.33 0.79 -2.06
C PRO A 84 12.41 1.63 -2.76
N ARG A 85 12.13 2.91 -3.01
CA ARG A 85 13.06 3.84 -3.68
C ARG A 85 14.38 4.00 -2.92
N GLU A 86 14.33 3.93 -1.59
CA GLU A 86 15.52 4.05 -0.74
C GLU A 86 16.23 2.70 -0.62
N THR A 87 15.55 1.72 -0.02
CA THR A 87 16.06 0.36 0.19
C THR A 87 14.93 -0.63 -0.05
N PRO A 88 14.92 -1.36 -1.19
CA PRO A 88 13.90 -2.35 -1.48
C PRO A 88 14.09 -3.63 -0.65
N CYS A 89 13.12 -4.55 -0.73
CA CYS A 89 13.29 -5.90 -0.20
C CYS A 89 14.11 -6.74 -1.19
N PHE A 90 15.27 -7.22 -0.76
CA PHE A 90 16.14 -8.10 -1.55
C PHE A 90 15.78 -9.59 -1.42
N LEU A 91 14.64 -9.90 -0.79
CA LEU A 91 14.09 -11.25 -0.62
C LEU A 91 15.05 -12.24 0.05
N CYS A 92 16.02 -11.74 0.81
CA CYS A 92 17.03 -12.57 1.45
C CYS A 92 17.70 -13.56 0.49
N LYS A 93 17.91 -13.17 -0.79
CA LYS A 93 18.45 -14.05 -1.84
C LYS A 93 19.81 -14.70 -1.51
N ASP A 94 20.57 -14.11 -0.59
CA ASP A 94 21.87 -14.59 -0.14
C ASP A 94 21.78 -15.40 1.17
N TYR A 95 20.58 -15.77 1.60
CA TYR A 95 20.27 -16.50 2.84
C TYR A 95 19.27 -17.64 2.59
N GLU A 96 19.19 -18.58 3.53
CA GLU A 96 18.32 -19.76 3.41
C GLU A 96 16.82 -19.43 3.60
N SER A 97 16.51 -18.29 4.21
CA SER A 97 15.15 -17.92 4.62
C SER A 97 14.99 -16.41 4.81
N LEU A 98 13.74 -15.96 4.88
CA LEU A 98 13.40 -14.57 5.18
C LEU A 98 13.62 -14.28 6.67
N ARG A 99 14.78 -13.71 7.00
CA ARG A 99 15.21 -13.39 8.37
C ARG A 99 14.21 -12.55 9.17
N CYS A 100 13.45 -11.68 8.50
CA CYS A 100 12.41 -10.88 9.15
C CYS A 100 11.25 -11.73 9.69
N ILE A 101 10.87 -12.79 8.97
CA ILE A 101 9.81 -13.72 9.35
C ILE A 101 10.30 -14.59 10.51
N GLU A 102 11.49 -15.19 10.41
CA GLU A 102 12.07 -16.02 11.48
C GLU A 102 12.20 -15.28 12.81
N ALA A 103 12.51 -13.98 12.75
CA ALA A 103 12.68 -13.15 13.93
C ALA A 103 11.36 -12.67 14.55
N CYS A 104 10.21 -12.92 13.91
CA CYS A 104 8.91 -12.45 14.36
C CYS A 104 8.33 -13.38 15.45
N PRO A 105 8.27 -12.96 16.73
CA PRO A 105 7.88 -13.87 17.80
C PRO A 105 6.36 -14.09 17.93
N THR A 106 5.55 -13.26 17.27
CA THR A 106 4.08 -13.28 17.42
C THR A 106 3.34 -13.86 16.23
N GLY A 107 4.04 -14.21 15.15
CA GLY A 107 3.41 -14.63 13.90
C GLY A 107 2.73 -13.49 13.13
N ALA A 108 3.01 -12.22 13.44
CA ALA A 108 2.55 -11.09 12.62
C ALA A 108 3.12 -11.13 11.19
N LEU A 109 4.20 -11.89 10.98
CA LEU A 109 4.75 -12.21 9.68
C LEU A 109 4.71 -13.75 9.56
N GLU A 110 3.95 -14.27 8.61
CA GLU A 110 3.79 -15.69 8.33
C GLU A 110 4.70 -16.15 7.19
N ASP A 111 5.14 -17.41 7.26
CA ASP A 111 5.92 -18.03 6.20
C ASP A 111 5.05 -18.23 4.95
N PRO A 112 5.37 -17.58 3.81
CA PRO A 112 4.60 -17.71 2.58
C PRO A 112 4.77 -19.08 1.91
N GLY A 113 5.69 -19.93 2.39
CA GLY A 113 6.08 -21.21 1.79
C GLY A 113 6.97 -21.03 0.57
N ASP A 114 6.50 -20.28 -0.42
CA ASP A 114 7.22 -19.92 -1.64
C ASP A 114 7.36 -18.39 -1.76
N VAL A 115 8.43 -17.91 -2.39
CA VAL A 115 8.70 -16.46 -2.53
C VAL A 115 7.66 -15.78 -3.44
N GLU A 116 7.14 -16.52 -4.42
CA GLU A 116 6.08 -16.11 -5.33
C GLU A 116 4.75 -15.82 -4.63
N SER A 117 4.52 -16.43 -3.45
CA SER A 117 3.31 -16.23 -2.64
C SER A 117 3.37 -14.98 -1.75
N ILE A 118 4.46 -14.21 -1.83
CA ILE A 118 4.59 -12.95 -1.08
C ILE A 118 3.74 -11.87 -1.75
N HIS A 119 2.93 -11.15 -0.97
CA HIS A 119 2.14 -10.03 -1.48
C HIS A 119 2.29 -8.78 -0.60
N MET A 120 3.45 -8.11 -0.68
CA MET A 120 3.67 -6.84 0.05
C MET A 120 2.91 -5.66 -0.60
N GLY A 121 2.83 -5.66 -1.93
CA GLY A 121 2.20 -4.61 -2.72
C GLY A 121 2.41 -4.85 -4.22
N VAL A 122 2.02 -3.88 -5.04
CA VAL A 122 2.10 -3.97 -6.51
C VAL A 122 2.78 -2.76 -7.10
N ALA A 123 3.68 -2.98 -8.06
CA ALA A 123 4.32 -1.90 -8.80
C ALA A 123 3.32 -1.19 -9.72
N VAL A 124 3.35 0.14 -9.71
CA VAL A 124 2.55 0.99 -10.61
C VAL A 124 3.50 1.89 -11.37
N ILE A 125 3.33 1.93 -12.70
CA ILE A 125 4.16 2.73 -13.60
C ILE A 125 3.42 4.01 -13.94
N ASP A 126 4.08 5.17 -13.80
CA ASP A 126 3.61 6.44 -14.34
C ASP A 126 4.10 6.60 -15.80
N PRO A 127 3.21 6.54 -16.80
CA PRO A 127 3.58 6.72 -18.20
C PRO A 127 4.23 8.08 -18.49
N LYS A 128 3.95 9.12 -17.69
CA LYS A 128 4.45 10.48 -17.94
C LYS A 128 5.95 10.59 -17.72
N THR A 129 6.49 9.87 -16.75
CA THR A 129 7.92 9.91 -16.39
C THR A 129 8.68 8.68 -16.89
N CYS A 130 7.99 7.59 -17.24
CA CYS A 130 8.65 6.38 -17.70
C CYS A 130 9.38 6.58 -19.03
N LEU A 131 10.70 6.37 -19.04
CA LEU A 131 11.54 6.51 -20.24
C LEU A 131 11.04 5.64 -21.41
N ALA A 132 10.57 4.42 -21.14
CA ALA A 132 10.03 3.53 -22.16
C ALA A 132 8.73 4.03 -22.79
N PHE A 133 7.84 4.65 -21.99
CA PHE A 133 6.64 5.32 -22.52
C PHE A 133 6.99 6.58 -23.32
N ASN A 134 8.14 7.18 -23.06
CA ASN A 134 8.63 8.40 -23.70
C ASN A 134 9.67 8.13 -24.81
N GLY A 135 9.66 6.94 -25.40
CA GLY A 135 10.41 6.62 -26.63
C GLY A 135 11.86 6.15 -26.44
N VAL A 136 12.30 5.93 -25.20
CA VAL A 136 13.63 5.40 -24.90
C VAL A 136 13.56 3.89 -24.67
N VAL A 137 14.45 3.11 -25.30
CA VAL A 137 14.53 1.67 -25.00
C VAL A 137 15.12 1.47 -23.61
N CYS A 138 14.26 1.29 -22.61
CA CYS A 138 14.64 1.09 -21.21
C CYS A 138 14.06 -0.23 -20.69
N ARG A 139 14.91 -1.07 -20.08
CA ARG A 139 14.53 -2.38 -19.51
C ARG A 139 15.02 -2.57 -18.07
N ALA A 140 15.44 -1.50 -17.40
CA ALA A 140 16.06 -1.56 -16.07
C ALA A 140 15.15 -2.26 -15.04
N CYS A 141 13.87 -1.88 -14.98
CA CYS A 141 12.91 -2.52 -14.07
C CYS A 141 12.72 -4.02 -14.32
N TRP A 142 12.76 -4.45 -15.58
CA TRP A 142 12.65 -5.86 -15.96
C TRP A 142 13.90 -6.65 -15.55
N HIS A 143 15.09 -6.08 -15.72
CA HIS A 143 16.35 -6.73 -15.34
C HIS A 143 16.49 -6.94 -13.83
N GLU A 144 16.01 -5.99 -13.03
CA GLU A 144 16.08 -6.06 -11.56
C GLU A 144 14.89 -6.81 -10.95
N CYS A 145 13.89 -7.17 -11.75
CA CYS A 145 12.77 -7.96 -11.27
C CYS A 145 13.22 -9.40 -10.99
N PRO A 146 12.91 -9.97 -9.81
CA PRO A 146 13.22 -11.37 -9.51
C PRO A 146 12.38 -12.36 -10.36
N PHE A 147 11.27 -11.88 -10.93
CA PHE A 147 10.35 -12.69 -11.74
C PHE A 147 10.18 -12.09 -13.16
N PRO A 148 11.27 -12.02 -13.96
CA PRO A 148 11.21 -11.44 -15.30
C PRO A 148 10.27 -12.25 -16.19
N ASN A 149 9.48 -11.56 -17.03
CA ASN A 149 8.41 -12.11 -17.88
C ASN A 149 7.20 -12.70 -17.12
N GLN A 150 7.27 -12.81 -15.79
CA GLN A 150 6.13 -13.18 -14.96
C GLN A 150 5.48 -11.93 -14.36
N ALA A 151 6.22 -11.12 -13.59
CA ALA A 151 5.73 -9.92 -12.94
C ALA A 151 5.86 -8.65 -13.79
N ILE A 152 6.86 -8.58 -14.67
CA ILE A 152 7.06 -7.48 -15.61
C ILE A 152 7.22 -8.05 -17.01
N ARG A 153 6.33 -7.63 -17.92
CA ARG A 153 6.34 -7.95 -19.34
C ARG A 153 6.53 -6.69 -20.17
N PHE A 154 6.66 -6.86 -21.47
CA PHE A 154 6.65 -5.74 -22.42
C PHE A 154 5.46 -5.88 -23.36
N ASP A 155 4.83 -4.76 -23.68
CA ASP A 155 3.87 -4.71 -24.77
C ASP A 155 4.55 -4.64 -26.15
N SER A 156 3.75 -4.54 -27.22
CA SER A 156 4.25 -4.47 -28.60
C SER A 156 5.13 -3.25 -28.90
N LEU A 157 5.08 -2.22 -28.05
CA LEU A 157 5.88 -1.00 -28.17
C LEU A 157 7.08 -1.01 -27.21
N LEU A 158 7.43 -2.16 -26.63
CA LEU A 158 8.50 -2.32 -25.64
C LEU A 158 8.29 -1.46 -24.39
N ARG A 159 7.03 -1.18 -24.02
CA ARG A 159 6.70 -0.51 -22.76
C ARG A 159 6.47 -1.55 -21.67
N PRO A 160 7.00 -1.36 -20.46
CA PRO A 160 6.81 -2.30 -19.38
C PRO A 160 5.34 -2.36 -18.94
N VAL A 161 4.85 -3.56 -18.71
CA VAL A 161 3.51 -3.87 -18.19
C VAL A 161 3.69 -4.70 -16.94
N ILE A 162 3.11 -4.23 -15.83
CA ILE A 162 3.09 -4.98 -14.57
C ILE A 162 1.97 -6.01 -14.64
N VAL A 163 2.30 -7.25 -14.29
CA VAL A 163 1.35 -8.34 -14.12
C VAL A 163 1.08 -8.43 -12.64
N GLU A 164 -0.08 -7.92 -12.22
CA GLU A 164 -0.38 -7.67 -10.81
C GLU A 164 -0.28 -8.93 -9.95
N ASP A 165 -0.86 -10.04 -10.40
CA ASP A 165 -0.89 -11.31 -9.67
C ASP A 165 0.50 -11.94 -9.44
N ALA A 166 1.49 -11.59 -10.27
CA ALA A 166 2.87 -12.07 -10.12
C ALA A 166 3.78 -11.03 -9.45
N CYS A 167 3.28 -9.81 -9.20
CA CYS A 167 4.06 -8.75 -8.58
C CYS A 167 3.97 -8.86 -7.06
N ILE A 168 5.09 -9.24 -6.44
CA ILE A 168 5.16 -9.43 -4.98
C ILE A 168 5.45 -8.13 -4.19
N GLY A 169 5.65 -7.00 -4.89
CA GLY A 169 5.87 -5.70 -4.25
C GLY A 169 7.26 -5.45 -3.65
N CYS A 170 8.28 -6.23 -4.03
CA CYS A 170 9.62 -6.12 -3.43
C CYS A 170 10.34 -4.77 -3.63
N GLY A 171 9.92 -3.99 -4.63
CA GLY A 171 10.45 -2.63 -4.81
C GLY A 171 11.76 -2.52 -5.60
N LEU A 172 12.38 -3.64 -6.00
CA LEU A 172 13.63 -3.64 -6.77
C LEU A 172 13.50 -2.82 -8.07
N CYS A 173 12.35 -2.90 -8.74
CA CYS A 173 12.07 -2.13 -9.96
C CYS A 173 11.99 -0.60 -9.73
N ASP A 174 11.51 -0.13 -8.58
CA ASP A 174 11.48 1.29 -8.23
C ASP A 174 12.90 1.81 -7.97
N LYS A 175 13.69 1.04 -7.21
CA LYS A 175 15.10 1.36 -6.98
C LYS A 175 15.91 1.41 -8.28
N ALA A 176 15.63 0.49 -9.21
CA ALA A 176 16.28 0.39 -10.51
C ALA A 176 15.87 1.48 -11.51
N CYS A 177 14.78 2.20 -11.23
CA CYS A 177 14.22 3.14 -12.19
C CYS A 177 15.17 4.32 -12.42
N LEU A 178 15.58 4.50 -13.68
CA LEU A 178 16.49 5.56 -14.12
C LEU A 178 15.81 6.92 -14.31
N ALA A 179 14.48 6.98 -14.24
CA ALA A 179 13.75 8.24 -14.33
C ALA A 179 13.89 9.05 -13.04
N GLU A 180 13.90 10.37 -13.17
CA GLU A 180 13.90 11.32 -12.04
C GLU A 180 12.79 12.37 -12.26
N PRO A 181 11.71 12.36 -11.45
CA PRO A 181 11.41 11.40 -10.38
C PRO A 181 11.17 9.98 -10.91
N SER A 182 11.26 8.98 -10.02
CA SER A 182 11.00 7.57 -10.37
C SER A 182 9.65 7.43 -11.07
N ALA A 183 9.64 6.65 -12.15
CA ALA A 183 8.43 6.33 -12.88
C ALA A 183 7.69 5.13 -12.30
N ILE A 184 8.21 4.52 -11.24
CA ILE A 184 7.64 3.35 -10.61
C ILE A 184 7.43 3.69 -9.14
N ARG A 185 6.29 3.30 -8.60
CA ARG A 185 6.04 3.29 -7.15
C ARG A 185 5.41 1.96 -6.78
N ILE A 186 5.61 1.51 -5.55
CA ILE A 186 4.91 0.33 -5.03
C ILE A 186 3.72 0.79 -4.21
N VAL A 187 2.54 0.28 -4.56
CA VAL A 187 1.30 0.51 -3.83
C VAL A 187 1.07 -0.67 -2.89
N PRO A 188 0.87 -0.46 -1.58
CA PRO A 188 0.58 -1.53 -0.62
C PRO A 188 -0.64 -2.37 -1.02
N THR A 189 -0.64 -3.67 -0.68
CA THR A 189 -1.75 -4.58 -1.00
C THR A 189 -3.09 -4.11 -0.42
N VAL A 190 -3.05 -3.51 0.77
CA VAL A 190 -4.21 -3.02 1.51
C VAL A 190 -4.93 -1.85 0.80
N ASP A 191 -4.20 -1.13 -0.04
CA ASP A 191 -4.73 -0.02 -0.83
C ASP A 191 -5.35 -0.49 -2.18
N ARG A 192 -5.43 -1.81 -2.42
CA ARG A 192 -6.04 -2.37 -3.64
C ARG A 192 -7.54 -2.59 -3.48
N GLU A 193 -8.32 -2.09 -4.45
CA GLU A 193 -9.73 -2.43 -4.58
C GLU A 193 -9.88 -3.93 -4.90
N GLY A 194 -10.54 -4.69 -4.00
CA GLY A 194 -10.77 -6.12 -4.16
C GLY A 194 -9.70 -7.04 -3.56
N GLY A 195 -8.91 -6.55 -2.60
CA GLY A 195 -7.86 -7.27 -1.87
C GLY A 195 -8.21 -8.73 -1.55
N LYS A 196 -7.66 -9.63 -2.36
CA LYS A 196 -7.48 -11.01 -1.97
C LYS A 196 -6.02 -11.13 -1.53
N PRO A 197 -5.75 -11.71 -0.35
CA PRO A 197 -4.39 -12.05 0.06
C PRO A 197 -3.75 -13.02 -0.94
#